data_AF-A0A3M0K8K9-F1
#
_entry.id   AF-A0A3M0K8K9-F1
#
_cell.length_a   1.000
_cell.length_b   1.000
_cell.length_c   1.000
_cell.angle_alpha   90.00
_cell.angle_beta   90.00
_cell.angle_gamma   90.00
#
_symmetry.space_group_name_H-M   'P 1'
#
loop_
_entity.id
_entity.type
_entity.pdbx_description
1 polymer ?
#
loop_
_entity_poly.entity_id
_entity_poly.type
_entity_poly.pdbx_seq_one_letter_code
_entity_poly.pdbx_strand_id
1 'polypeptide(L)'
;MLPADWPVLIVDLKDCFFTIPLHPDDRPKFAFTVPTINNAEPAQRYQWKVMPQGMRNSPVLCQWYVAHALSGVCKQFPDARVYHYMDDILVATPTQDELLRLQPQLLNALHSHGLQVAPDKVQQQPPWKYLGVKILERTIRHQEVQFVQSVKTLNDAQKLVYRIEPSIDVTVFISLPGGWRKALGASGLHLDSAAHVP
;
A
#
# COMPACT_ATOMS: atom_id res chain seq x y z
N MET A 1 11.30 1.77 -12.85
CA MET A 1 12.15 0.56 -12.90
C MET A 1 13.08 0.56 -11.69
N LEU A 2 13.20 -0.54 -10.96
CA LEU A 2 14.14 -0.67 -9.85
C LEU A 2 15.58 -0.81 -10.41
N PRO A 3 16.56 0.01 -10.01
CA PRO A 3 17.94 -0.16 -10.42
C PRO A 3 18.50 -1.51 -9.96
N ALA A 4 19.39 -2.08 -10.77
CA ALA A 4 20.14 -3.26 -10.36
C ALA A 4 21.06 -2.93 -9.17
N ASP A 5 21.22 -3.90 -8.27
CA ASP A 5 22.17 -3.88 -7.15
C ASP A 5 21.96 -2.78 -6.10
N TRP A 6 20.85 -2.03 -6.18
CA TRP A 6 20.49 -1.05 -5.15
C TRP A 6 19.92 -1.77 -3.92
N PRO A 7 20.38 -1.45 -2.71
CA PRO A 7 19.76 -1.91 -1.47
C PRO A 7 18.28 -1.56 -1.40
N VAL A 8 17.47 -2.51 -0.94
CA VAL A 8 16.00 -2.39 -0.86
C VAL A 8 15.53 -2.59 0.58
N LEU A 9 14.65 -1.69 1.02
CA LEU A 9 13.86 -1.80 2.23
C LEU A 9 12.38 -1.85 1.84
N ILE A 10 11.66 -2.85 2.35
CA ILE A 10 10.19 -2.89 2.24
C ILE A 10 9.58 -2.73 3.62
N VAL A 11 8.56 -1.88 3.69
CA VAL A 11 7.80 -1.57 4.89
C VAL A 11 6.32 -1.71 4.57
N ASP A 12 5.60 -2.39 5.45
CA ASP A 12 4.14 -2.53 5.40
C ASP A 12 3.53 -1.75 6.57
N LEU A 13 2.58 -0.89 6.26
CA LEU A 13 1.84 -0.12 7.25
C LEU A 13 0.70 -0.96 7.81
N LYS A 14 0.68 -1.08 9.13
CA LYS A 14 -0.43 -1.73 9.81
C LYS A 14 -1.66 -0.84 9.73
N ASP A 15 -2.75 -1.38 9.18
CA ASP A 15 -4.08 -0.78 9.27
C ASP A 15 -4.14 0.69 8.79
N CYS A 16 -3.51 1.02 7.64
CA CYS A 16 -3.47 2.41 7.09
C CYS A 16 -4.83 3.11 7.16
N PHE A 17 -5.89 2.42 6.74
CA PHE A 17 -7.25 2.94 6.71
C PHE A 17 -7.74 3.38 8.09
N PHE A 18 -7.50 2.57 9.12
CA PHE A 18 -7.96 2.87 10.48
C PHE A 18 -7.13 3.94 11.18
N THR A 19 -6.01 4.33 10.59
CA THR A 19 -5.16 5.41 11.10
C THR A 19 -5.64 6.78 10.63
N ILE A 20 -6.34 6.85 9.50
CA ILE A 20 -6.75 8.12 8.88
C ILE A 20 -8.08 8.58 9.50
N PRO A 21 -8.11 9.72 10.23
CA PRO A 21 -9.31 10.19 10.88
C PRO A 21 -10.33 10.72 9.87
N LEU A 22 -11.62 10.45 10.12
CA LEU A 22 -12.72 11.10 9.40
C LEU A 22 -13.08 12.44 10.05
N HIS A 23 -13.35 13.42 9.20
CA HIS A 23 -13.91 14.69 9.62
C HIS A 23 -15.23 14.46 10.38
N PRO A 24 -15.44 15.10 11.56
CA PRO A 24 -16.64 14.89 12.37
C PRO A 24 -17.96 15.02 11.60
N ASP A 25 -18.05 15.98 10.68
CA ASP A 25 -19.26 16.25 9.89
C ASP A 25 -19.56 15.16 8.83
N ASP A 26 -18.56 14.35 8.47
CA ASP A 26 -18.73 13.25 7.53
C ASP A 26 -19.08 11.93 8.23
N ARG A 27 -18.77 11.77 9.53
CA ARG A 27 -19.02 10.52 10.28
C ARG A 27 -20.46 10.02 10.20
N PRO A 28 -21.51 10.87 10.27
CA PRO A 28 -22.89 10.42 10.16
C PRO A 28 -23.22 9.73 8.82
N LYS A 29 -22.50 10.08 7.75
CA LYS A 29 -22.66 9.47 6.40
C LYS A 29 -22.13 8.04 6.37
N PHE A 30 -21.26 7.68 7.31
CA PHE A 30 -20.67 6.34 7.46
C PHE A 30 -21.25 5.59 8.66
N ALA A 31 -22.54 5.80 8.95
CA ALA A 31 -23.23 5.03 9.98
C ALA A 31 -23.66 3.64 9.47
N PHE A 32 -23.60 2.63 10.33
CA PHE A 32 -24.05 1.27 10.04
C PHE A 32 -24.79 0.67 11.24
N THR A 33 -25.58 -0.36 10.97
CA THR A 33 -26.40 -1.04 11.97
C THR A 33 -25.91 -2.47 12.14
N VAL A 34 -25.73 -2.90 13.40
CA VAL A 34 -25.34 -4.27 13.73
C VAL A 34 -26.61 -5.05 14.12
N PRO A 35 -27.00 -6.10 13.37
CA PRO A 35 -28.17 -6.90 13.71
C PRO A 35 -27.93 -7.72 14.98
N THR A 36 -29.01 -8.01 15.70
CA THR A 36 -29.00 -8.86 16.90
C THR A 36 -29.41 -10.29 16.53
N ILE A 37 -28.98 -11.27 17.32
CA ILE A 37 -29.34 -12.68 17.09
C ILE A 37 -30.87 -12.80 17.10
N ASN A 38 -31.44 -13.26 15.99
CA ASN A 38 -32.90 -13.40 15.80
C ASN A 38 -33.71 -12.12 16.06
N ASN A 39 -33.12 -10.93 15.90
CA ASN A 39 -33.76 -9.65 16.22
C ASN A 39 -34.28 -9.57 17.67
N ALA A 40 -33.62 -10.27 18.61
CA ALA A 40 -34.06 -10.34 20.01
C ALA A 40 -34.10 -8.96 20.70
N GLU A 41 -33.29 -8.01 20.22
CA GLU A 41 -33.23 -6.64 20.72
C GLU A 41 -33.13 -5.62 19.56
N PRO A 42 -33.48 -4.34 19.77
CA PRO A 42 -33.29 -3.30 18.77
C PRO A 42 -31.84 -3.25 18.30
N ALA A 43 -31.66 -3.21 16.97
CA ALA A 43 -30.34 -3.20 16.37
C ALA A 43 -29.57 -1.92 16.74
N GLN A 44 -28.30 -2.07 17.10
CA GLN A 44 -27.47 -0.96 17.53
C GLN A 44 -26.84 -0.27 16.31
N ARG A 45 -26.77 1.06 16.36
CA ARG A 45 -26.21 1.89 15.29
C ARG A 45 -24.86 2.47 15.71
N TYR A 46 -23.89 2.32 14.83
CA TYR A 46 -22.52 2.78 14.99
C TYR A 46 -22.16 3.73 13.86
N GLN A 47 -21.09 4.51 14.04
CA GLN A 47 -20.52 5.34 12.98
C GLN A 47 -19.00 5.22 12.98
N TRP A 48 -18.42 5.26 11.79
CA TRP A 48 -16.97 5.26 11.65
C TRP A 48 -16.37 6.58 12.14
N LYS A 49 -15.29 6.50 12.93
CA LYS A 49 -14.47 7.65 13.34
C LYS A 49 -13.25 7.85 12.45
N VAL A 50 -12.85 6.79 11.75
CA VAL A 50 -11.68 6.65 10.90
C VAL A 50 -12.12 6.08 9.56
N MET A 51 -11.27 6.16 8.54
CA MET A 51 -11.65 5.79 7.19
C MET A 51 -12.07 4.31 7.09
N PRO A 52 -13.31 4.01 6.64
CA PRO A 52 -13.75 2.63 6.48
C PRO A 52 -13.09 1.96 5.28
N GLN A 53 -12.78 0.67 5.45
CA GLN A 53 -12.39 -0.20 4.34
C GLN A 53 -13.58 -0.47 3.42
N GLY A 54 -13.31 -0.69 2.13
CA GLY A 54 -14.34 -1.06 1.14
C GLY A 54 -15.11 0.11 0.52
N MET A 55 -14.83 1.36 0.88
CA MET A 55 -15.38 2.50 0.13
C MET A 55 -14.55 2.77 -1.12
N ARG A 56 -15.24 3.16 -2.19
CA ARG A 56 -14.64 3.43 -3.51
C ARG A 56 -13.45 4.41 -3.46
N ASN A 57 -13.54 5.43 -2.62
CA ASN A 57 -12.52 6.49 -2.55
C ASN A 57 -11.46 6.26 -1.46
N SER A 58 -11.65 5.28 -0.58
CA SER A 58 -10.70 4.99 0.50
C SER A 58 -9.28 4.71 -0.01
N PRO A 59 -9.07 3.92 -1.09
CA PRO A 59 -7.73 3.66 -1.61
C PRO A 59 -7.00 4.94 -2.04
N VAL A 60 -7.70 5.84 -2.74
CA VAL A 60 -7.12 7.11 -3.21
C VAL A 60 -6.73 8.01 -2.04
N LEU A 61 -7.56 8.04 -0.99
CA LEU A 61 -7.27 8.83 0.22
C LEU A 61 -6.10 8.26 1.03
N CYS A 62 -6.03 6.93 1.26
CA CYS A 62 -4.86 6.32 1.93
C CYS A 62 -3.59 6.56 1.10
N GLN A 63 -3.67 6.40 -0.22
CA GLN A 63 -2.54 6.68 -1.11
C GLN A 63 -2.04 8.13 -0.96
N TRP A 64 -2.94 9.12 -1.02
CA TRP A 64 -2.57 10.52 -0.89
C TRP A 64 -1.97 10.82 0.50
N TYR A 65 -2.57 10.28 1.56
CA TYR A 65 -2.12 10.49 2.94
C TYR A 65 -0.71 9.92 3.17
N VAL A 66 -0.44 8.71 2.67
CA VAL A 66 0.90 8.10 2.75
C VAL A 66 1.91 8.88 1.90
N ALA A 67 1.54 9.30 0.69
CA ALA A 67 2.41 10.15 -0.15
C ALA A 67 2.78 11.46 0.54
N HIS A 68 1.83 12.07 1.26
CA HIS A 68 2.06 13.28 2.05
C HIS A 68 3.07 13.03 3.17
N ALA A 69 2.91 11.95 3.93
CA ALA A 69 3.84 11.57 5.00
C ALA A 69 5.27 11.30 4.47
N LEU A 70 5.39 10.73 3.28
CA LEU A 70 6.67 10.40 2.64
C LEU A 70 7.34 11.61 1.96
N SER A 71 6.62 12.71 1.74
CA SER A 71 7.08 13.83 0.92
C SER A 71 8.36 14.50 1.45
N GLY A 72 8.49 14.63 2.77
CA GLY A 72 9.70 15.19 3.41
C GLY A 72 10.93 14.31 3.21
N VAL A 73 10.76 12.99 3.37
CA VAL A 73 11.83 11.99 3.17
C VAL A 73 12.31 12.01 1.72
N CYS A 74 11.38 12.06 0.77
CA CYS A 74 11.71 12.12 -0.65
C CYS A 74 12.50 13.40 -1.02
N LYS A 75 12.20 14.53 -0.38
CA LYS A 75 12.97 15.77 -0.57
C LYS A 75 14.37 15.70 0.04
N GLN A 76 14.52 15.01 1.18
CA GLN A 76 15.80 14.86 1.86
C GLN A 76 16.74 13.87 1.15
N PHE A 77 16.17 12.86 0.49
CA PHE A 77 16.91 11.83 -0.23
C PHE A 77 16.48 11.78 -1.70
N PRO A 78 16.91 12.75 -2.53
CA PRO A 78 16.45 12.89 -3.92
C PRO A 78 16.90 11.74 -4.83
N ASP A 79 17.99 11.05 -4.46
CA ASP A 79 18.52 9.91 -5.21
C ASP A 79 17.84 8.59 -4.85
N ALA A 80 17.08 8.56 -3.74
CA ALA A 80 16.29 7.41 -3.33
C ALA A 80 15.05 7.24 -4.21
N ARG A 81 14.74 5.99 -4.57
CA ARG A 81 13.51 5.62 -5.26
C ARG A 81 12.51 5.07 -4.25
N VAL A 82 11.46 5.84 -4.01
CA VAL A 82 10.35 5.45 -3.14
C VAL A 82 9.16 5.08 -4.01
N TYR A 83 8.72 3.83 -3.88
CA TYR A 83 7.53 3.28 -4.48
C TYR A 83 6.55 2.99 -3.36
N HIS A 84 5.29 3.37 -3.53
CA HIS A 84 4.28 2.95 -2.57
C HIS A 84 2.92 2.73 -3.22
N TYR A 85 2.19 1.78 -2.64
CA TYR A 85 0.82 1.47 -2.98
C TYR A 85 0.06 1.22 -1.68
N MET A 86 -0.85 2.14 -1.35
CA MET A 86 -1.58 2.15 -0.08
C MET A 86 -0.63 1.97 1.12
N ASP A 87 -0.67 0.82 1.77
CA ASP A 87 0.10 0.40 2.93
C ASP A 87 1.47 -0.22 2.62
N ASP A 88 1.70 -0.66 1.38
CA ASP A 88 2.99 -1.22 0.94
C ASP A 88 3.95 -0.10 0.50
N ILE A 89 5.14 -0.03 1.08
CA ILE A 89 6.19 0.93 0.74
C ILE A 89 7.47 0.17 0.43
N LEU A 90 8.06 0.45 -0.73
CA LEU A 90 9.39 -0.02 -1.14
C LEU A 90 10.31 1.19 -1.33
N VAL A 91 11.44 1.18 -0.65
CA VAL A 91 12.50 2.17 -0.81
C VAL A 91 13.75 1.49 -1.33
N ALA A 92 14.38 2.11 -2.32
CA ALA A 92 15.68 1.69 -2.84
C ALA A 92 16.63 2.88 -2.93
N THR A 93 17.89 2.70 -2.51
CA THR A 93 18.91 3.75 -2.51
C THR A 93 20.15 3.32 -3.31
N PRO A 94 20.96 4.26 -3.82
CA PRO A 94 22.22 3.95 -4.50
C PRO A 94 23.22 3.14 -3.67
N THR A 95 23.25 3.36 -2.35
CA THR A 95 24.21 2.72 -1.43
C THR A 95 23.54 2.24 -0.14
N GLN A 96 24.18 1.29 0.54
CA GLN A 96 23.69 0.76 1.82
C GLN A 96 23.74 1.82 2.92
N ASP A 97 24.78 2.67 2.92
CA ASP A 97 24.92 3.75 3.90
C ASP A 97 23.81 4.79 3.78
N GLU A 98 23.37 5.07 2.55
CA GLU A 98 22.22 5.94 2.33
C GLU A 98 20.92 5.29 2.82
N LEU A 99 20.73 3.98 2.60
CA LEU A 99 19.57 3.25 3.13
C LEU A 99 19.52 3.33 4.67
N LEU A 100 20.67 3.11 5.32
CA LEU A 100 20.80 3.17 6.78
C LEU A 100 20.50 4.56 7.35
N ARG A 101 20.82 5.64 6.62
CA ARG A 101 20.46 7.01 7.00
C ARG A 101 18.99 7.34 6.73
N LEU A 102 18.43 6.81 5.64
CA LEU A 102 17.05 7.06 5.24
C LEU A 102 16.06 6.32 6.14
N GLN A 103 16.32 5.05 6.47
CA GLN A 103 15.41 4.21 7.25
C GLN A 103 14.86 4.86 8.52
N PRO A 104 15.67 5.45 9.44
CA PRO A 104 15.13 6.10 10.62
C PRO A 104 14.28 7.35 10.29
N GLN A 105 14.63 8.11 9.25
CA GLN A 105 13.84 9.27 8.80
C GLN A 105 12.48 8.84 8.24
N LEU A 106 12.46 7.74 7.48
CA LEU A 106 11.24 7.12 6.97
C LEU A 106 10.32 6.68 8.11
N LEU A 107 10.83 5.90 9.06
CA LEU A 107 10.04 5.42 10.19
C LEU A 107 9.52 6.56 11.06
N ASN A 108 10.34 7.59 11.30
CA ASN A 108 9.93 8.76 12.06
C ASN A 108 8.86 9.58 11.32
N ALA A 109 9.01 9.78 10.01
CA ALA A 109 8.03 10.48 9.18
C ALA A 109 6.67 9.78 9.22
N LEU A 110 6.65 8.45 9.04
CA LEU A 110 5.44 7.64 9.16
C LEU A 110 4.81 7.76 10.55
N HIS A 111 5.61 7.57 11.60
CA HIS A 111 5.14 7.65 12.99
C HIS A 111 4.55 9.02 13.34
N SER A 112 5.20 10.11 12.91
CA SER A 112 4.72 11.48 13.15
C SER A 112 3.37 11.78 12.48
N HIS A 113 3.02 11.06 11.41
CA HIS A 113 1.71 11.13 10.75
C HIS A 113 0.71 10.09 11.28
N GLY A 114 1.05 9.42 12.39
CA GLY A 114 0.23 8.37 13.02
C GLY A 114 0.33 7.00 12.34
N LEU A 115 1.04 6.88 11.22
CA LEU A 115 1.17 5.63 10.45
C LEU A 115 2.08 4.66 11.21
N GLN A 116 1.51 3.51 11.57
CA GLN A 116 2.23 2.47 12.30
C GLN A 116 2.83 1.47 11.33
N VAL A 117 4.13 1.22 11.46
CA VAL A 117 4.81 0.15 10.74
C VAL A 117 4.64 -1.15 11.50
N ALA A 118 4.28 -2.24 10.82
CA ALA A 118 4.33 -3.59 11.38
C ALA A 118 5.80 -4.05 11.45
N PRO A 119 6.43 -4.13 12.63
CA PRO A 119 7.86 -4.43 12.73
C PRO A 119 8.23 -5.80 12.15
N ASP A 120 7.32 -6.75 12.28
CA ASP A 120 7.39 -8.12 11.74
C ASP A 120 7.33 -8.18 10.22
N LYS A 121 6.89 -7.10 9.57
CA LYS A 121 6.75 -7.01 8.11
C LYS A 121 7.81 -6.11 7.45
N VAL A 122 8.79 -5.62 8.20
CA VAL A 122 9.93 -4.90 7.64
C VAL A 122 10.89 -5.90 7.00
N GLN A 123 11.16 -5.75 5.71
CA GLN A 123 12.03 -6.65 4.95
C GLN A 123 13.28 -5.90 4.50
N GLN A 124 14.44 -6.31 5.03
CA GLN A 124 15.75 -5.68 4.74
C GLN A 124 16.64 -6.54 3.83
N GLN A 125 16.30 -7.82 3.65
CA GLN A 125 17.11 -8.77 2.88
C GLN A 125 16.22 -9.54 1.89
N PRO A 126 16.78 -9.98 0.75
CA PRO A 126 16.07 -10.84 -0.18
C PRO A 126 15.74 -12.20 0.45
N PRO A 127 14.69 -12.90 0.02
CA PRO A 127 13.72 -12.48 -0.99
C PRO A 127 12.70 -11.46 -0.44
N TRP A 128 12.57 -10.31 -1.09
CA TRP A 128 11.54 -9.34 -0.73
C TRP A 128 10.21 -9.69 -1.39
N LYS A 129 9.10 -9.44 -0.70
CA LYS A 129 7.74 -9.55 -1.22
C LYS A 129 7.14 -8.16 -1.33
N TYR A 130 6.65 -7.83 -2.52
CA TYR A 130 6.01 -6.55 -2.81
C TYR A 130 4.90 -6.77 -3.83
N LEU A 131 3.66 -6.35 -3.55
CA LEU A 131 2.55 -6.36 -4.51
C LEU A 131 2.41 -7.67 -5.32
N GLY A 132 2.54 -8.82 -4.65
CA GLY A 132 2.40 -10.14 -5.29
C GLY A 132 3.62 -10.60 -6.12
N VAL A 133 4.71 -9.86 -6.17
CA VAL A 133 6.00 -10.32 -6.72
C VAL A 133 6.99 -10.68 -5.60
N LYS A 134 7.94 -11.56 -5.93
CA LYS A 134 9.16 -11.85 -5.17
C LYS A 134 10.33 -11.16 -5.88
N ILE A 135 11.01 -10.27 -5.18
CA ILE A 135 12.21 -9.59 -5.65
C ILE A 135 13.40 -10.33 -5.04
N LEU A 136 14.30 -10.79 -5.89
CA LEU A 136 15.59 -11.38 -5.56
C LEU A 136 16.68 -10.38 -5.95
N GLU A 137 17.92 -10.61 -5.53
CA GLU A 137 19.07 -9.73 -5.80
C GLU A 137 19.18 -9.31 -7.27
N ARG A 138 18.91 -10.24 -8.19
CA ARG A 138 19.07 -10.02 -9.64
C ARG A 138 17.82 -10.27 -10.48
N THR A 139 16.73 -10.74 -9.87
CA THR A 139 15.54 -11.15 -10.64
C THR A 139 14.24 -10.81 -9.90
N ILE A 140 13.18 -10.55 -10.66
CA ILE A 140 11.82 -10.39 -10.13
C ILE A 140 11.00 -11.56 -10.66
N ARG A 141 10.31 -12.27 -9.77
CA ARG A 141 9.45 -13.41 -10.11
C ARG A 141 8.05 -13.17 -9.53
N HIS A 142 7.02 -13.64 -10.21
CA HIS A 142 5.68 -13.66 -9.63
C HIS A 142 5.63 -14.62 -8.43
N GLN A 143 4.83 -14.31 -7.42
CA GLN A 143 4.55 -15.27 -6.35
C GLN A 143 3.81 -16.48 -6.91
N GLU A 144 4.13 -17.67 -6.40
CA GLU A 144 3.46 -18.89 -6.80
C GLU A 144 1.98 -18.82 -6.44
N VAL A 145 1.13 -19.00 -7.44
CA VAL A 145 -0.31 -19.05 -7.27
C VAL A 145 -0.71 -20.51 -7.11
N GLN A 146 -1.21 -20.87 -5.93
CA GLN A 146 -1.86 -22.17 -5.75
C GLN A 146 -3.30 -22.09 -6.26
N PHE A 147 -3.73 -23.02 -7.10
CA PHE A 147 -5.11 -23.07 -7.58
C PHE A 147 -5.94 -23.95 -6.65
N VAL A 148 -7.09 -23.44 -6.20
CA VAL A 148 -8.10 -24.27 -5.53
C VAL A 148 -8.94 -24.92 -6.61
N GLN A 149 -8.94 -26.25 -6.67
CA GLN A 149 -9.58 -27.01 -7.75
C GLN A 149 -11.10 -27.11 -7.59
N SER A 150 -11.66 -26.87 -6.41
CA SER A 150 -13.11 -26.91 -6.18
C SER A 150 -13.68 -25.51 -5.94
N VAL A 151 -14.46 -25.03 -6.89
CA VAL A 151 -15.26 -23.80 -6.74
C VAL A 151 -16.67 -24.22 -6.34
N LYS A 152 -17.10 -23.90 -5.10
CA LYS A 152 -18.43 -24.28 -4.58
C LYS A 152 -19.31 -23.07 -4.27
N THR A 153 -18.69 -21.92 -3.99
CA THR A 153 -19.38 -20.68 -3.64
C THR A 153 -19.01 -19.53 -4.56
N LEU A 154 -19.81 -18.46 -4.57
CA LEU A 154 -19.48 -17.22 -5.27
C LEU A 154 -18.14 -16.62 -4.80
N ASN A 155 -17.82 -16.74 -3.51
CA ASN A 155 -16.53 -16.32 -2.95
C ASN A 155 -15.36 -17.14 -3.51
N ASP A 156 -15.55 -18.45 -3.73
CA ASP A 156 -14.51 -19.30 -4.34
C ASP A 156 -14.28 -18.90 -5.81
N ALA A 157 -15.34 -18.59 -6.55
CA ALA A 157 -15.27 -18.11 -7.92
C ALA A 157 -14.55 -16.75 -7.99
N GLN A 158 -14.90 -15.81 -7.11
CA GLN A 158 -14.25 -14.50 -6.99
C GLN A 158 -12.76 -14.63 -6.67
N LYS A 159 -12.39 -15.50 -5.73
CA LYS A 159 -10.99 -15.80 -5.40
C LYS A 159 -10.23 -16.40 -6.58
N LEU A 160 -10.88 -17.24 -7.38
CA LEU A 160 -10.26 -17.84 -8.56
C LEU A 160 -9.99 -16.80 -9.66
N VAL A 161 -10.98 -15.96 -9.97
CA VAL A 161 -10.83 -14.85 -10.94
C VAL A 161 -9.68 -13.92 -10.51
N TYR A 162 -9.66 -13.51 -9.24
CA TYR A 162 -8.59 -12.66 -8.69
C TYR A 162 -7.19 -13.31 -8.76
N ARG A 163 -7.11 -14.64 -8.78
CA ARG A 163 -5.84 -15.38 -8.92
C ARG A 163 -5.38 -15.51 -10.38
N ILE A 164 -6.31 -15.54 -11.33
CA ILE A 164 -6.04 -15.68 -12.76
C ILE A 164 -5.73 -14.31 -13.40
N GLU A 165 -6.37 -13.26 -12.91
CA GLU A 165 -6.09 -11.87 -13.27
C GLU A 165 -5.29 -11.17 -12.15
N PRO A 166 -3.96 -11.41 -12.02
CA PRO A 166 -3.14 -10.66 -11.07
C PRO A 166 -3.01 -9.17 -11.45
N SER A 167 -3.50 -8.77 -12.63
CA SER A 167 -3.52 -7.39 -13.12
C SER A 167 -4.85 -6.71 -12.81
N ILE A 168 -5.12 -6.42 -11.55
CA ILE A 168 -5.77 -5.14 -11.29
C ILE A 168 -4.71 -4.10 -11.57
N ASP A 169 -5.01 -3.05 -12.33
CA ASP A 169 -4.14 -1.89 -12.55
C ASP A 169 -3.60 -1.35 -11.22
N VAL A 170 -2.49 -1.92 -10.73
CA VAL A 170 -1.88 -1.49 -9.47
C VAL A 170 -1.25 -0.16 -9.78
N THR A 171 -1.95 0.88 -9.33
CA THR A 171 -1.50 2.25 -9.48
C THR A 171 -0.44 2.53 -8.42
N VAL A 172 0.82 2.30 -8.74
CA VAL A 172 1.93 2.61 -7.83
C VAL A 172 2.31 4.08 -8.00
N PHE A 173 2.56 4.78 -6.89
CA PHE A 173 3.12 6.12 -6.94
C PHE A 173 4.62 6.06 -6.70
N ILE A 174 5.36 6.81 -7.52
CA ILE A 174 6.82 6.82 -7.53
C ILE A 174 7.29 8.26 -7.31
N SER A 175 8.21 8.44 -6.37
CA SER A 175 8.93 9.70 -6.22
C SER A 175 10.01 9.81 -7.30
N LEU A 176 10.01 10.90 -8.06
CA LEU A 176 11.02 11.23 -9.08
C LEU A 176 11.49 12.69 -8.92
N PRO A 177 12.65 13.07 -9.51
CA PRO A 177 13.05 14.47 -9.58
C PRO A 177 11.92 15.30 -10.23
N GLY A 178 11.24 16.12 -9.44
CA GLY A 178 10.06 16.90 -9.87
C GLY A 178 8.71 16.47 -9.29
N GLY A 179 8.65 15.48 -8.39
CA GLY A 179 7.45 15.12 -7.62
C GLY A 179 6.94 13.69 -7.83
N TRP A 180 5.77 13.40 -7.27
CA TRP A 180 5.14 12.08 -7.35
C TRP A 180 4.52 11.84 -8.73
N ARG A 181 4.74 10.65 -9.29
CA ARG A 181 4.12 10.22 -10.54
C ARG A 181 3.36 8.92 -10.37
N LYS A 182 2.22 8.83 -11.07
CA LYS A 182 1.42 7.62 -11.19
C LYS A 182 2.07 6.66 -12.19
N ALA A 183 2.27 5.40 -11.80
CA ALA A 183 2.69 4.31 -12.66
C ALA A 183 1.61 3.23 -12.67
N LEU A 184 1.16 2.81 -13.85
CA LEU A 184 0.20 1.72 -14.04
C LEU A 184 0.98 0.43 -14.29
N GLY A 185 0.87 -0.55 -13.39
CA GLY A 185 1.57 -1.83 -13.50
C GLY A 185 0.74 -2.87 -14.24
N ALA A 186 0.75 -2.86 -15.58
CA ALA A 186 0.13 -3.94 -16.37
C ALA A 186 1.09 -5.11 -16.68
N SER A 187 2.41 -4.94 -16.54
CA SER A 187 3.39 -6.02 -16.77
C SER A 187 4.78 -5.54 -16.38
N GLY A 188 5.18 -5.82 -15.13
CA GLY A 188 6.41 -5.27 -14.58
C GLY A 188 6.34 -3.75 -14.39
N LEU A 189 7.36 -3.20 -13.74
CA LEU A 189 7.52 -1.77 -13.50
C LEU A 189 7.87 -1.01 -14.81
N HIS A 190 7.04 -1.13 -15.84
CA HIS A 190 7.09 -0.34 -17.07
C HIS A 190 6.25 0.92 -16.91
N LEU A 191 6.88 2.05 -17.25
CA LEU A 191 6.33 3.39 -17.13
C LEU A 191 5.89 3.84 -18.53
N ASP A 192 4.59 3.84 -18.80
CA ASP A 192 4.05 4.64 -19.90
C ASP A 192 3.83 6.09 -19.44
N SER A 193 4.02 7.00 -20.38
CA SER A 193 4.03 8.45 -20.17
C SER A 193 2.73 8.99 -19.57
N ALA A 194 2.80 9.27 -18.26
CA ALA A 194 2.23 10.38 -17.50
C ALA A 194 0.81 10.91 -17.82
N ALA A 195 -0.03 10.92 -16.77
CA ALA A 195 -0.94 12.03 -16.51
C ALA A 195 -0.56 12.70 -15.18
N HIS A 196 -0.45 14.03 -15.19
CA HIS A 196 -0.22 14.86 -14.01
C HIS A 196 -1.46 14.79 -13.13
N VAL A 197 -1.31 14.48 -11.84
CA VAL A 197 -2.40 14.59 -10.86
C VAL A 197 -2.27 15.97 -10.20
N PRO A 198 -3.37 16.76 -10.10
CA PRO A 198 -3.36 18.09 -9.49
C PRO A 198 -2.98 18.09 -8.01
#